data_AF-A0A081XRU8-F1
#
_entry.id   AF-A0A081XRU8-F1
#
_cell.length_a   1.000
_cell.length_b   1.000
_cell.length_c   1.000
_cell.angle_alpha   90.00
_cell.angle_beta   90.00
_cell.angle_gamma   90.00
#
_symmetry.space_group_name_H-M   'P 1'
#
loop_
_entity.id
_entity.type
_entity.pdbx_description
1 polymer ?
#
loop_
_entity_poly.entity_id
_entity_poly.type
_entity_poly.pdbx_seq_one_letter_code
_entity_poly.pdbx_strand_id
1 'polypeptide(L)'
;MNTTEPAAGSCLPWVGSAAFGAAAGAAAWALTTWARAYCDAGYEAGGRLELTFLLLLAPVAGALVGVMAQATGRRLSRHAPTAVRVALPTLLTVVATVWAAWWFFATQGTPAGYPGDSGLCPVSNIPPQWPAWIPA
;
A
#
# COMPACT_ATOMS: atom_id res chain seq x y z
N MET A 1 -33.43 36.20 -11.76
CA MET A 1 -32.00 36.30 -11.44
C MET A 1 -31.49 34.89 -11.19
N ASN A 2 -30.81 34.30 -12.16
CA ASN A 2 -30.25 32.94 -12.06
C ASN A 2 -28.90 33.02 -11.33
N THR A 3 -28.84 32.49 -10.12
CA THR A 3 -27.58 32.14 -9.46
C THR A 3 -27.17 30.75 -9.94
N THR A 4 -26.38 30.68 -11.00
CA THR A 4 -25.66 29.46 -11.35
C THR A 4 -24.51 29.30 -10.36
N GLU A 5 -24.74 28.47 -9.34
CA GLU A 5 -23.70 27.93 -8.48
C GLU A 5 -22.68 27.16 -9.36
N PRO A 6 -21.37 27.43 -9.27
CA PRO A 6 -20.38 26.64 -10.00
C PRO A 6 -20.44 25.22 -9.46
N ALA A 7 -20.78 24.25 -10.32
CA ALA A 7 -20.79 22.83 -9.96
C ALA A 7 -19.40 22.44 -9.44
N ALA A 8 -19.27 22.35 -8.11
CA ALA A 8 -18.06 21.89 -7.46
C ALA A 8 -17.76 20.48 -7.97
N GLY A 9 -16.64 20.34 -8.70
CA GLY A 9 -16.20 19.05 -9.20
C GLY A 9 -16.12 18.07 -8.03
N SER A 10 -16.83 16.94 -8.14
CA SER A 10 -16.98 16.00 -7.02
C SER A 10 -15.61 15.58 -6.46
N CYS A 11 -15.38 15.87 -5.17
CA CYS A 11 -14.14 15.51 -4.44
C CYS A 11 -14.08 14.01 -4.09
N LEU A 12 -15.21 13.32 -4.17
CA LEU A 12 -15.38 11.90 -3.84
C LEU A 12 -14.29 10.98 -4.43
N PRO A 13 -13.94 11.03 -5.74
CA PRO A 13 -12.90 10.17 -6.31
C PRO A 13 -11.50 10.42 -5.74
N TRP A 14 -11.18 11.63 -5.29
CA TRP A 14 -9.89 11.95 -4.71
C TRP A 14 -9.78 11.47 -3.26
N VAL A 15 -10.84 11.69 -2.49
CA VAL A 15 -10.93 11.18 -1.12
C VAL A 15 -10.91 9.65 -1.12
N GLY A 16 -11.68 9.03 -2.04
CA GLY A 16 -11.71 7.58 -2.19
C GLY A 16 -10.35 6.98 -2.56
N SER A 17 -9.61 7.59 -3.50
CA SER A 17 -8.29 7.08 -3.89
C SER A 17 -7.25 7.25 -2.78
N ALA A 18 -7.28 8.36 -2.06
CA ALA A 18 -6.43 8.59 -0.88
C ALA A 18 -6.73 7.58 0.23
N ALA A 19 -8.01 7.39 0.57
CA ALA A 19 -8.43 6.47 1.62
C ALA A 19 -8.09 5.00 1.26
N PHE A 20 -8.32 4.59 0.01
CA PHE A 20 -7.97 3.26 -0.46
C PHE A 20 -6.46 3.01 -0.38
N GLY A 21 -5.66 3.97 -0.86
CA GLY A 21 -4.21 3.90 -0.77
C GLY A 21 -3.71 3.83 0.69
N ALA A 22 -4.27 4.64 1.59
CA ALA A 22 -3.94 4.61 3.01
C ALA A 22 -4.25 3.26 3.64
N ALA A 23 -5.43 2.71 3.36
CA ALA A 23 -5.85 1.40 3.86
C ALA A 23 -4.93 0.28 3.35
N ALA A 24 -4.56 0.32 2.06
CA ALA A 24 -3.60 -0.65 1.49
C ALA A 24 -2.23 -0.55 2.16
N GLY A 25 -1.72 0.67 2.39
CA GLY A 25 -0.46 0.89 3.10
C GLY A 25 -0.49 0.41 4.56
N ALA A 26 -1.59 0.66 5.27
CA ALA A 26 -1.79 0.18 6.63
C ALA A 26 -1.87 -1.36 6.69
N ALA A 27 -2.57 -1.98 5.75
CA ALA A 27 -2.64 -3.43 5.65
C ALA A 27 -1.26 -4.05 5.35
N ALA A 28 -0.49 -3.46 4.43
CA ALA A 28 0.86 -3.91 4.13
C ALA A 28 1.77 -3.84 5.37
N TRP A 29 1.71 -2.73 6.11
CA TRP A 29 2.42 -2.58 7.37
C TRP A 29 2.03 -3.65 8.40
N ALA A 30 0.73 -3.89 8.59
CA ALA A 30 0.25 -4.89 9.53
C ALA A 30 0.76 -6.29 9.17
N LEU A 31 0.71 -6.66 7.89
CA LEU A 31 1.25 -7.93 7.40
C LEU A 31 2.77 -8.04 7.63
N THR A 32 3.53 -6.97 7.35
CA THR A 32 4.97 -6.92 7.60
C THR A 32 5.29 -7.08 9.10
N THR A 33 4.57 -6.39 9.98
CA THR A 33 4.78 -6.51 11.43
C THR A 33 4.47 -7.91 11.93
N TRP A 34 3.42 -8.54 11.40
CA TRP A 34 3.04 -9.89 11.76
C TRP A 34 4.14 -10.88 11.35
N ALA A 35 4.66 -10.77 10.12
CA ALA A 35 5.72 -11.65 9.63
C ALA A 35 7.01 -11.54 10.46
N ARG A 36 7.44 -10.31 10.76
CA ARG A 36 8.62 -10.07 11.61
C ARG A 36 8.41 -10.57 13.04
N ALA A 37 7.24 -10.31 13.63
CA ALA A 37 6.93 -10.75 14.99
C ALA A 37 6.82 -12.28 15.10
N TYR A 38 6.34 -12.96 14.04
CA TYR A 38 6.22 -14.42 14.02
C TYR A 38 7.59 -15.11 14.04
N CYS A 39 8.56 -14.59 13.28
CA CYS A 39 9.91 -15.15 13.23
C CYS A 39 10.87 -14.57 14.28
N ASP A 40 10.47 -13.51 15.00
CA ASP A 40 11.33 -12.64 15.81
C ASP A 40 12.50 -12.01 15.03
N ALA A 41 12.39 -12.00 13.69
CA ALA A 41 13.42 -11.51 12.80
C ALA A 41 13.33 -9.97 12.66
N GLY A 42 14.35 -9.26 13.14
CA GLY A 42 14.41 -7.80 13.07
C GLY A 42 13.41 -7.10 14.01
N TYR A 43 13.02 -7.77 15.11
CA TYR A 43 12.11 -7.24 16.14
C TYR A 43 12.83 -6.73 17.41
N GLU A 44 14.15 -6.51 17.31
CA GLU A 44 14.95 -5.80 18.30
C GLU A 44 14.54 -4.32 18.44
N ALA A 45 15.03 -3.63 19.47
CA ALA A 45 14.65 -2.25 19.79
C ALA A 45 14.79 -1.28 18.59
N GLY A 46 15.84 -1.44 17.76
CA GLY A 46 16.02 -0.66 16.53
C GLY A 46 14.97 -0.97 15.46
N GLY A 47 14.65 -2.25 15.25
CA GLY A 47 13.64 -2.68 14.28
C GLY A 47 12.21 -2.28 14.68
N ARG A 48 11.89 -2.27 15.99
CA ARG A 48 10.60 -1.75 16.48
C ARG A 48 10.44 -0.25 16.24
N LEU A 49 11.51 0.51 16.37
CA LEU A 49 11.50 1.95 16.06
C LEU A 49 11.21 2.15 14.57
N GLU A 50 11.92 1.42 13.70
CA GLU A 50 11.70 1.43 12.25
C GLU A 50 10.25 1.06 11.89
N LEU A 51 9.71 -0.01 12.48
CA LEU A 51 8.32 -0.41 12.30
C LEU A 51 7.35 0.67 12.77
N THR A 52 7.65 1.38 13.87
CA THR A 52 6.82 2.49 14.35
C THR A 52 6.83 3.67 13.39
N PHE A 53 7.98 3.98 12.77
CA PHE A 53 8.03 5.00 11.71
C PHE A 53 7.26 4.55 10.45
N LEU A 54 7.43 3.29 10.06
CA LEU A 54 6.73 2.71 8.91
C LEU A 54 5.21 2.67 9.11
N LEU A 55 4.71 2.60 10.36
CA LEU A 55 3.27 2.68 10.66
C LEU A 55 2.67 4.00 10.17
N LEU A 56 3.41 5.10 10.32
CA LEU A 56 2.95 6.41 9.88
C LEU A 56 3.24 6.64 8.40
N LEU A 57 4.40 6.18 7.92
CA LEU A 57 4.84 6.42 6.55
C LEU A 57 4.09 5.57 5.52
N ALA A 58 3.79 4.29 5.82
CA ALA A 58 3.17 3.41 4.84
C ALA A 58 1.74 3.85 4.44
N PRO A 59 0.84 4.25 5.37
CA PRO A 59 -0.48 4.78 4.99
C PRO A 59 -0.38 6.11 4.24
N VAL A 60 0.53 7.00 4.65
CA VAL A 60 0.72 8.30 3.97
C VAL A 60 1.25 8.09 2.55
N ALA A 61 2.27 7.25 2.39
CA ALA A 61 2.81 6.89 1.07
C ALA A 61 1.73 6.20 0.21
N GLY A 62 0.95 5.28 0.79
CA GLY A 62 -0.17 4.64 0.11
C GLY A 62 -1.21 5.64 -0.36
N ALA A 63 -1.60 6.61 0.48
CA ALA A 63 -2.53 7.67 0.11
C ALA A 63 -2.01 8.52 -1.05
N LEU A 64 -0.73 8.90 -1.00
CA LEU A 64 -0.06 9.65 -2.06
C LEU A 64 -0.04 8.87 -3.38
N VAL A 65 0.29 7.58 -3.34
CA VAL A 65 0.24 6.69 -4.51
C VAL A 65 -1.16 6.64 -5.10
N GLY A 66 -2.20 6.47 -4.27
CA GLY A 66 -3.58 6.44 -4.71
C GLY A 66 -4.02 7.74 -5.39
N VAL A 67 -3.68 8.90 -4.80
CA VAL A 67 -3.95 10.22 -5.39
C VAL A 67 -3.19 10.44 -6.70
N MET A 68 -1.90 10.07 -6.76
CA MET A 68 -1.08 10.23 -7.96
C MET A 68 -1.55 9.33 -9.10
N ALA A 69 -1.94 8.09 -8.80
CA ALA A 69 -2.51 7.16 -9.77
C ALA A 69 -3.85 7.67 -10.31
N GLN A 70 -4.71 8.20 -9.43
CA GLN A 70 -5.98 8.84 -9.80
C GLN A 70 -5.76 10.06 -10.71
N ALA A 71 -4.81 10.94 -10.36
CA ALA A 71 -4.44 12.10 -11.17
C ALA A 71 -3.92 11.68 -12.55
N THR A 72 -3.05 10.68 -12.59
CA THR A 72 -2.45 10.15 -13.82
C THR A 72 -3.51 9.54 -14.72
N GLY A 73 -4.37 8.67 -14.19
CA GLY A 73 -5.45 8.06 -14.96
C GLY A 73 -6.45 9.07 -15.49
N ARG A 74 -6.78 10.11 -14.70
CA ARG A 74 -7.61 11.22 -15.17
C ARG A 74 -6.94 12.02 -16.28
N ARG A 75 -5.63 12.26 -16.19
CA ARG A 75 -4.87 12.98 -17.23
C ARG A 75 -4.79 12.18 -18.53
N LEU A 76 -4.56 10.87 -18.46
CA LEU A 76 -4.47 9.98 -19.60
C LEU A 76 -5.80 9.81 -20.32
N SER A 77 -6.90 9.74 -19.57
CA SER A 77 -8.23 9.50 -20.14
C SER A 77 -8.96 10.75 -20.65
N ARG A 78 -8.36 11.95 -20.58
CA ARG A 78 -9.02 13.22 -20.94
C ARG A 78 -9.71 13.21 -22.32
N HIS A 79 -9.08 12.55 -23.30
CA HIS A 79 -9.56 12.48 -24.69
C HIS A 79 -10.22 11.13 -25.03
N ALA A 80 -10.40 10.25 -24.04
CA ALA A 80 -10.94 8.91 -24.23
C ALA A 80 -12.49 8.91 -24.16
N PRO A 81 -13.18 7.85 -24.59
CA PRO A 81 -14.61 7.69 -24.35
C PRO A 81 -14.97 7.63 -22.85
N THR A 82 -16.21 7.97 -22.51
CA THR A 82 -16.67 8.17 -21.11
C THR A 82 -16.43 6.96 -20.21
N ALA A 83 -16.61 5.74 -20.71
CA ALA A 83 -16.32 4.51 -19.97
C ALA A 83 -14.85 4.44 -19.53
N VAL A 84 -13.91 4.77 -20.41
CA VAL A 84 -12.46 4.77 -20.11
C VAL A 84 -12.11 5.90 -19.14
N ARG A 85 -12.78 7.06 -19.24
CA ARG A 85 -12.63 8.18 -18.29
C ARG A 85 -12.95 7.83 -16.85
N VAL A 86 -13.84 6.84 -16.63
CA VAL A 86 -14.24 6.40 -15.30
C VAL A 86 -13.45 5.17 -14.85
N ALA A 87 -13.26 4.19 -15.74
CA ALA A 87 -12.61 2.94 -15.41
C ALA A 87 -11.10 3.09 -15.22
N LEU A 88 -10.42 3.83 -16.11
CA LEU A 88 -8.95 3.90 -16.12
C LEU A 88 -8.36 4.50 -14.83
N PRO A 89 -8.84 5.64 -14.28
CA PRO A 89 -8.33 6.19 -13.04
C PRO A 89 -8.52 5.25 -11.85
N THR A 90 -9.69 4.59 -11.79
CA THR A 90 -10.03 3.64 -10.74
C THR A 90 -9.13 2.41 -10.80
N LEU A 91 -8.97 1.81 -11.99
CA LEU A 91 -8.08 0.67 -12.22
C LEU A 91 -6.63 1.00 -11.88
N LEU A 92 -6.13 2.15 -12.33
CA LEU A 92 -4.76 2.58 -12.02
C LEU A 92 -4.56 2.79 -10.53
N THR A 93 -5.54 3.38 -9.84
CA THR A 93 -5.50 3.53 -8.38
C THR A 93 -5.35 2.16 -7.71
N VAL A 94 -6.26 1.22 -8.03
CA VAL A 94 -6.25 -0.11 -7.44
C VAL A 94 -4.94 -0.84 -7.72
N VAL A 95 -4.52 -0.90 -8.99
CA VAL A 95 -3.30 -1.61 -9.39
C VAL A 95 -2.07 -0.99 -8.74
N ALA A 96 -1.92 0.34 -8.77
CA ALA A 96 -0.74 1.00 -8.22
C ALA A 96 -0.65 0.85 -6.70
N THR A 97 -1.76 0.99 -5.96
CA THR A 97 -1.72 0.86 -4.50
C THR A 97 -1.53 -0.59 -4.07
N VAL A 98 -2.18 -1.55 -4.74
CA VAL A 98 -2.00 -2.99 -4.44
C VAL A 98 -0.58 -3.42 -4.77
N TRP A 99 -0.04 -2.99 -5.92
CA TRP A 99 1.34 -3.29 -6.30
C TRP A 99 2.36 -2.70 -5.32
N ALA A 100 2.17 -1.44 -4.91
CA ALA A 100 3.04 -0.80 -3.92
C ALA A 100 2.97 -1.48 -2.55
N ALA A 101 1.76 -1.84 -2.09
CA ALA A 101 1.55 -2.58 -0.86
C ALA A 101 2.21 -3.97 -0.89
N TRP A 102 2.05 -4.68 -2.01
CA TRP A 102 2.67 -5.98 -2.24
C TRP A 102 4.20 -5.89 -2.23
N TRP A 103 4.77 -4.92 -2.95
CA TRP A 103 6.22 -4.70 -3.00
C TRP A 103 6.78 -4.37 -1.62
N PHE A 104 6.10 -3.49 -0.88
CA PHE A 104 6.49 -3.15 0.48
C PHE A 104 6.49 -4.37 1.40
N PHE A 105 5.41 -5.17 1.35
CA PHE A 105 5.32 -6.39 2.14
C PHE A 105 6.42 -7.40 1.78
N ALA A 106 6.65 -7.65 0.49
CA ALA A 106 7.67 -8.58 0.02
C ALA A 106 9.10 -8.17 0.44
N THR A 107 9.40 -6.87 0.40
CA THR A 107 10.75 -6.37 0.74
C THR A 107 10.99 -6.21 2.23
N GLN A 108 9.95 -5.92 3.01
CA GLN A 108 10.10 -5.62 4.43
C GLN A 108 9.63 -6.73 5.35
N GLY A 109 8.76 -7.65 4.91
CA GLY A 109 8.19 -8.70 5.74
C GLY A 109 9.18 -9.80 6.13
N THR A 110 10.14 -10.11 5.25
CA THR A 110 11.17 -11.15 5.45
C THR A 110 12.57 -10.54 5.23
N PRO A 111 13.10 -9.77 6.20
CA PRO A 111 14.41 -9.14 6.02
C PRO A 111 15.52 -10.20 5.89
N ALA A 112 16.10 -10.31 4.69
CA ALA A 112 17.14 -11.29 4.38
C ALA A 112 18.36 -11.10 5.29
N GLY A 113 18.93 -12.21 5.77
CA GLY A 113 20.15 -12.21 6.58
C GLY A 113 19.98 -11.85 8.06
N TYR A 114 18.76 -11.57 8.52
CA TYR A 114 18.48 -11.47 9.97
C TYR A 114 18.35 -12.87 10.57
N PRO A 115 19.04 -13.23 11.65
CA PRO A 115 18.76 -14.49 12.34
C PRO A 115 17.41 -14.38 13.06
N GLY A 116 16.44 -15.21 12.70
CA GLY A 116 15.23 -15.43 13.50
C GLY A 116 15.53 -16.44 14.60
N ASP A 117 15.22 -16.08 15.83
CA ASP A 117 15.54 -16.85 17.05
C ASP A 117 14.29 -17.37 17.78
N SER A 118 13.10 -17.15 17.19
CA SER A 118 11.82 -17.64 17.72
C SER A 118 11.68 -19.18 17.78
N GLY A 119 12.47 -19.92 17.00
CA GLY A 119 12.31 -21.38 16.82
C GLY A 119 11.05 -21.80 16.05
N LEU A 120 10.22 -20.83 15.62
CA LEU A 120 9.00 -21.05 14.84
C LEU A 120 9.22 -20.96 13.33
N CYS A 121 10.29 -20.26 12.91
CA CYS A 121 10.66 -20.10 11.50
C CYS A 121 11.92 -20.90 11.16
N PRO A 122 12.01 -21.43 9.93
CA PRO A 122 13.26 -21.97 9.39
C PRO A 122 14.31 -20.86 9.23
N VAL A 123 15.57 -21.25 8.99
CA VAL A 123 16.73 -20.33 8.81
C VAL A 123 16.51 -19.27 7.71
N SER A 124 15.57 -19.51 6.79
CA SER A 124 15.16 -18.52 5.78
C SER A 124 14.33 -17.35 6.33
N ASN A 125 13.84 -17.42 7.58
CA ASN A 125 12.95 -16.44 8.22
C ASN A 125 11.65 -16.16 7.48
N ILE A 126 11.17 -17.17 6.75
CA ILE A 126 9.90 -17.10 6.03
C ILE A 126 8.86 -17.85 6.86
N PRO A 127 7.79 -17.19 7.33
CA PRO A 127 6.75 -17.88 8.08
C PRO A 127 6.05 -18.93 7.18
N PRO A 128 5.59 -20.06 7.73
CA PRO A 128 5.02 -21.14 6.93
C PRO A 128 3.71 -20.77 6.22
N GLN A 129 3.01 -19.73 6.71
CA GLN A 129 1.81 -19.19 6.06
C GLN A 129 2.15 -18.12 4.99
N TRP A 130 3.44 -17.87 4.73
CA TRP A 130 3.86 -16.95 3.67
C TRP A 130 3.41 -17.48 2.31
N PRO A 131 2.74 -16.66 1.48
CA PRO A 131 2.26 -17.15 0.20
C PRO A 131 3.42 -17.45 -0.76
N ALA A 132 3.45 -18.66 -1.32
CA ALA A 132 4.56 -19.14 -2.17
C ALA A 132 4.80 -18.32 -3.46
N TRP A 133 3.83 -17.51 -3.87
CA TRP A 133 3.93 -16.62 -5.04
C TRP A 133 4.50 -15.24 -4.73
N ILE A 134 4.71 -14.91 -3.45
CA ILE A 134 5.36 -13.67 -3.02
C ILE A 134 6.85 -13.97 -2.81
N PRO A 135 7.75 -13.28 -3.53
CA PRO A 135 9.18 -13.42 -3.30
C PRO A 135 9.51 -12.96 -1.88
N ALA A 136 10.37 -13.71 -1.22
CA ALA A 136 10.84 -13.45 0.14
C ALA A 136 12.29 -12.96 0.14
#